data_AF-A0A1V9YYE5-F1
#
_entry.id   AF-A0A1V9YYE5-F1
#
_cell.length_a   1.000
_cell.length_b   1.000
_cell.length_c   1.000
_cell.angle_alpha   90.00
_cell.angle_beta   90.00
_cell.angle_gamma   90.00
#
_symmetry.space_group_name_H-M   'P 1'
#
loop_
_entity.id
_entity.type
_entity.pdbx_description
1 polymer ?
#
loop_
_entity_poly.entity_id
_entity_poly.type
_entity_poly.pdbx_seq_one_letter_code
_entity_poly.pdbx_strand_id
1 'polypeptide(L)'
;MALTNTCSKAILIVLNLAFIAAGAVFIYYGLNVKNNGWTDIFQGNVSKGSLDTGVIAFGAVVIAIALFGFLGALCRNKCLLVLYSIFVFLAMAVFILLAVIFFLSASTANKWANEAYPADAENEPDLAAGFDEVYCYAQAANLCMTSSATDALTAFYPGAGAQSILSVATLLKINVTAPTGINGFCKAVDNQLAAVPLPNVKMPSQFTDVCNKCKEVETKYSAYKSIFEWTNEQCPLSTTSALWCGQFLINNKAGDAYVGAPYKECRPQLLSLWKSLSNKVAIGSTVLAVVSLILLFMACSAGRNDDGAYYHDSV
;
A
#
# COMPACT_ATOMS: atom_id res chain seq x y z
N MET A 1 19.93 31.00 -25.72
CA MET A 1 18.87 30.63 -26.69
C MET A 1 17.60 31.34 -26.26
N ALA A 2 17.27 32.47 -26.89
CA ALA A 2 16.11 33.27 -26.50
C ALA A 2 14.83 32.56 -26.96
N LEU A 3 14.13 31.90 -26.03
CA LEU A 3 12.81 31.37 -26.30
C LEU A 3 11.85 32.56 -26.49
N THR A 4 11.21 32.66 -27.65
CA THR A 4 10.21 33.69 -27.94
C THR A 4 9.09 33.69 -26.89
N ASN A 5 8.57 34.86 -26.49
CA ASN A 5 7.55 35.02 -25.43
C ASN A 5 6.35 34.05 -25.54
N THR A 6 5.96 33.67 -26.76
CA THR A 6 4.90 32.69 -27.04
C THR A 6 5.27 31.27 -26.63
N CYS A 7 6.53 30.86 -26.85
CA CYS A 7 7.03 29.52 -26.48
C CYS A 7 7.13 29.37 -24.97
N SER A 8 7.67 30.37 -24.26
CA SER A 8 7.76 30.36 -22.79
C SER A 8 6.38 30.29 -22.14
N LYS A 9 5.39 31.02 -22.69
CA LYS A 9 3.99 30.97 -22.22
C LYS A 9 3.36 29.60 -22.44
N ALA A 10 3.52 29.02 -23.63
CA ALA A 10 2.97 27.71 -23.96
C ALA A 10 3.56 26.62 -23.04
N ILE A 11 4.87 26.66 -22.79
CA ILE A 11 5.53 25.69 -21.91
C ILE A 11 5.09 25.86 -20.45
N LEU A 12 4.98 27.09 -19.94
CA LEU A 12 4.48 27.34 -18.58
C LEU A 12 3.05 26.79 -18.41
N ILE A 13 2.18 26.99 -19.39
CA ILE A 13 0.81 26.45 -19.37
C ILE A 13 0.82 24.92 -19.36
N VAL A 14 1.55 24.29 -20.30
CA VAL A 14 1.58 22.83 -20.44
C VAL A 14 2.17 22.16 -19.19
N LEU A 15 3.27 22.69 -18.65
CA LEU A 15 3.90 22.13 -17.46
C LEU A 15 3.02 22.29 -16.21
N ASN A 16 2.37 23.44 -16.01
CA ASN A 16 1.43 23.59 -14.89
C ASN A 16 0.22 22.67 -15.02
N LEU A 17 -0.30 22.45 -16.22
CA LEU A 17 -1.34 21.44 -16.46
C LEU A 17 -0.85 20.02 -16.10
N ALA A 18 0.40 19.69 -16.43
CA ALA A 18 1.00 18.42 -16.03
C ALA A 18 1.13 18.29 -14.49
N PHE A 19 1.47 19.37 -13.78
CA PHE A 19 1.49 19.38 -12.31
C PHE A 19 0.09 19.26 -11.69
N ILE A 20 -0.94 19.87 -12.29
CA ILE A 20 -2.33 19.69 -11.84
C ILE A 20 -2.71 18.21 -11.99
N ALA A 21 -2.41 17.59 -13.13
CA ALA A 21 -2.67 16.17 -13.35
C ALA A 21 -1.90 15.29 -12.35
N ALA A 22 -0.62 15.58 -12.11
CA ALA A 22 0.19 14.86 -11.13
C ALA A 22 -0.37 15.01 -9.69
N GLY A 23 -0.77 16.21 -9.29
CA GLY A 23 -1.40 16.47 -8.00
C GLY A 23 -2.73 15.73 -7.85
N ALA A 24 -3.56 15.67 -8.91
CA ALA A 24 -4.81 14.92 -8.92
C ALA A 24 -4.55 13.41 -8.77
N VAL A 25 -3.49 12.90 -9.41
CA VAL A 25 -3.04 11.51 -9.23
C VAL A 25 -2.61 11.23 -7.79
N PHE A 26 -1.87 12.14 -7.13
CA PHE A 26 -1.52 11.99 -5.71
C PHE A 26 -2.75 11.95 -4.81
N ILE A 27 -3.75 12.81 -5.04
CA ILE A 27 -5.01 12.78 -4.29
C ILE A 27 -5.75 11.46 -4.52
N TYR A 28 -5.82 11.01 -5.78
CA TYR A 28 -6.44 9.72 -6.12
C TYR A 28 -5.78 8.55 -5.40
N TYR A 29 -4.45 8.46 -5.43
CA TYR A 29 -3.71 7.43 -4.70
C TYR A 29 -3.87 7.58 -3.19
N GLY A 30 -3.84 8.79 -2.64
CA GLY A 30 -4.06 9.02 -1.21
C GLY A 30 -5.43 8.55 -0.73
N LEU A 31 -6.49 8.81 -1.52
CA LEU A 31 -7.85 8.32 -1.25
C LEU A 31 -7.96 6.80 -1.41
N ASN A 32 -7.26 6.22 -2.37
CA ASN A 32 -7.29 4.77 -2.60
C ASN A 32 -6.48 4.02 -1.53
N VAL A 33 -5.35 4.60 -1.10
CA VAL A 33 -4.49 4.09 -0.01
C VAL A 33 -5.22 4.16 1.34
N LYS A 34 -6.03 5.20 1.59
CA LYS A 34 -6.90 5.28 2.78
C LYS A 34 -7.87 4.11 2.92
N ASN A 35 -8.24 3.47 1.81
CA ASN A 35 -9.16 2.34 1.77
C ASN A 35 -8.44 0.98 1.59
N ASN A 36 -7.10 0.97 1.48
CA ASN A 36 -6.32 -0.24 1.24
C ASN A 36 -5.44 -0.55 2.45
N GLY A 37 -5.47 -1.79 2.95
CA GLY A 37 -4.76 -2.26 4.16
C GLY A 37 -3.23 -2.17 4.10
N TRP A 38 -2.63 -1.67 3.00
CA TRP A 38 -1.18 -1.48 2.85
C TRP A 38 -0.64 -0.49 3.88
N THR A 39 -1.46 0.46 4.33
CA THR A 39 -1.03 1.40 5.37
C THR A 39 -0.84 0.71 6.71
N ASP A 40 -1.55 -0.38 7.00
CA ASP A 40 -1.42 -1.11 8.27
C ASP A 40 -0.02 -1.76 8.41
N ILE A 41 0.70 -2.01 7.31
CA ILE A 41 2.05 -2.61 7.31
C ILE A 41 3.12 -1.66 7.88
N PHE A 42 2.97 -0.35 7.65
CA PHE A 42 4.01 0.65 7.93
C PHE A 42 3.74 1.46 9.22
N GLN A 43 2.78 1.04 10.05
CA GLN A 43 2.21 1.84 11.14
C GLN A 43 2.66 1.43 12.54
N GLY A 44 3.69 0.59 12.67
CA GLY A 44 4.26 0.21 13.98
C GLY A 44 4.64 1.41 14.87
N ASN A 45 4.86 2.61 14.31
CA ASN A 45 5.20 3.82 15.06
C ASN A 45 4.64 5.16 14.50
N VAL A 46 3.76 5.16 13.50
CA VAL A 46 3.24 6.40 12.88
C VAL A 46 1.72 6.33 12.75
N SER A 47 0.99 7.31 13.31
CA SER A 47 -0.47 7.22 13.45
C SER A 47 -1.19 7.06 12.10
N LYS A 48 -2.24 6.23 12.09
CA LYS A 48 -3.11 5.90 10.94
C LYS A 48 -3.54 7.09 10.09
N GLY A 49 -3.69 8.27 10.68
CA GLY A 49 -4.16 9.47 9.98
C GLY A 49 -3.07 10.34 9.36
N SER A 50 -1.78 10.00 9.51
CA SER A 50 -0.68 10.91 9.12
C SER A 50 -0.19 10.70 7.68
N LEU A 51 -0.12 9.46 7.21
CA LEU A 51 0.40 9.13 5.87
C LEU A 51 -0.63 9.34 4.76
N ASP A 52 -1.87 8.91 4.97
CA ASP A 52 -2.98 9.09 4.02
C ASP A 52 -3.34 10.57 3.86
N THR A 53 -3.49 11.29 4.98
CA THR A 53 -3.72 12.73 4.99
C THR A 53 -2.53 13.49 4.42
N GLY A 54 -1.29 13.03 4.67
CA GLY A 54 -0.08 13.64 4.16
C GLY A 54 0.01 13.60 2.62
N VAL A 55 -0.28 12.45 2.00
CA VAL A 55 -0.28 12.31 0.53
C VAL A 55 -1.38 13.16 -0.12
N ILE A 56 -2.58 13.19 0.47
CA ILE A 56 -3.70 14.02 -0.02
C ILE A 56 -3.35 15.51 0.11
N ALA A 57 -2.84 15.93 1.27
CA ALA A 57 -2.47 17.32 1.53
C ALA A 57 -1.35 17.78 0.57
N PHE A 58 -0.36 16.94 0.33
CA PHE A 58 0.70 17.22 -0.63
C PHE A 58 0.14 17.40 -2.05
N GLY A 59 -0.72 16.49 -2.51
CA GLY A 59 -1.39 16.61 -3.80
C GLY A 59 -2.19 17.90 -3.95
N ALA A 60 -2.93 18.30 -2.91
CA ALA A 60 -3.71 19.54 -2.90
C ALA A 60 -2.81 20.79 -2.99
N VAL A 61 -1.68 20.82 -2.27
CA VAL A 61 -0.71 21.91 -2.34
C VAL A 61 -0.09 22.02 -3.73
N VAL A 62 0.28 20.89 -4.35
CA VAL A 62 0.83 20.85 -5.72
C VAL A 62 -0.18 21.44 -6.72
N ILE A 63 -1.47 21.09 -6.62
CA ILE A 63 -2.52 21.66 -7.48
C ILE A 63 -2.64 23.17 -7.26
N ALA A 64 -2.67 23.63 -6.00
CA ALA A 64 -2.80 25.06 -5.71
C ALA A 64 -1.66 25.87 -6.33
N ILE A 65 -0.42 25.42 -6.16
CA ILE A 65 0.78 26.04 -6.75
C ILE A 65 0.67 26.07 -8.28
N ALA A 66 0.25 24.95 -8.88
CA ALA A 66 0.12 24.83 -10.33
C ALA A 66 -1.00 25.73 -10.90
N LEU A 67 -2.10 25.93 -10.17
CA LEU A 67 -3.16 26.87 -10.53
C LEU A 67 -2.67 28.32 -10.50
N PHE A 68 -1.90 28.70 -9.48
CA PHE A 68 -1.28 30.03 -9.44
C PHE A 68 -0.30 30.23 -10.61
N GLY A 69 0.47 29.21 -10.98
CA GLY A 69 1.34 29.24 -12.16
C GLY A 69 0.58 29.38 -13.48
N PHE A 70 -0.50 28.62 -13.63
CA PHE A 70 -1.38 28.67 -14.80
C PHE A 70 -2.05 30.04 -14.95
N LEU A 71 -2.66 30.56 -13.88
CA LEU A 71 -3.27 31.90 -13.87
C LEU A 71 -2.23 33.01 -14.05
N GLY A 72 -1.02 32.85 -13.48
CA GLY A 72 0.12 33.74 -13.69
C GLY A 72 0.52 33.88 -15.15
N ALA A 73 0.61 32.74 -15.85
CA ALA A 73 0.93 32.70 -17.27
C ALA A 73 -0.19 33.29 -18.15
N LEU A 74 -1.46 33.15 -17.76
CA LEU A 74 -2.59 33.71 -18.50
C LEU A 74 -2.75 35.22 -18.30
N CYS A 75 -2.69 35.70 -17.06
CA CYS A 75 -2.99 37.09 -16.69
C CYS A 75 -1.81 38.06 -16.81
N ARG A 76 -0.60 37.59 -17.15
CA ARG A 76 0.62 38.44 -17.28
C ARG A 76 0.94 39.26 -16.03
N ASN A 77 0.59 38.75 -14.85
CA ASN A 77 0.83 39.46 -13.59
C ASN A 77 2.23 39.14 -13.04
N LYS A 78 3.13 40.13 -13.04
CA LYS A 78 4.51 40.00 -12.53
C LYS A 78 4.56 39.52 -11.07
N CYS A 79 3.67 40.01 -10.22
CA CYS A 79 3.60 39.59 -8.81
C CYS A 79 3.21 38.09 -8.70
N LEU A 80 2.27 37.65 -9.55
CA LEU A 80 1.82 36.26 -9.58
C LEU A 80 2.93 35.32 -10.09
N LEU A 81 3.76 35.77 -11.03
CA LEU A 81 4.90 35.01 -11.56
C LEU A 81 6.06 34.90 -10.56
N VAL A 82 6.32 35.96 -9.77
CA VAL A 82 7.32 35.93 -8.68
C VAL A 82 6.88 34.99 -7.57
N LEU A 83 5.61 35.10 -7.14
CA LEU A 83 5.03 34.23 -6.11
C LEU A 83 5.05 32.77 -6.55
N TYR A 84 4.67 32.48 -7.80
CA TYR A 84 4.83 31.17 -8.43
C TYR A 84 6.27 30.67 -8.39
N SER A 85 7.26 31.51 -8.71
CA SER A 85 8.67 31.10 -8.71
C SER A 85 9.17 30.71 -7.31
N ILE A 86 8.71 31.39 -6.26
CA ILE A 86 9.01 31.01 -4.87
C ILE A 86 8.45 29.63 -4.56
N PHE A 87 7.19 29.36 -4.92
CA PHE A 87 6.57 28.06 -4.67
C PHE A 87 7.21 26.92 -5.46
N VAL A 88 7.59 27.15 -6.73
CA VAL A 88 8.31 26.15 -7.54
C VAL A 88 9.69 25.86 -6.96
N PHE A 89 10.38 26.87 -6.41
CA PHE A 89 11.66 26.67 -5.73
C PHE A 89 11.50 25.82 -4.46
N LEU A 90 10.49 26.09 -3.65
CA LEU A 90 10.17 25.25 -2.47
C LEU A 90 9.80 23.82 -2.89
N ALA A 91 8.98 23.65 -3.93
CA ALA A 91 8.63 22.34 -4.45
C ALA A 91 9.85 21.56 -4.96
N MET A 92 10.77 22.23 -5.66
CA MET A 92 12.05 21.65 -6.09
C MET A 92 12.87 21.14 -4.89
N ALA A 93 12.99 21.94 -3.83
CA ALA A 93 13.70 21.52 -2.62
C ALA A 93 13.07 20.27 -1.97
N VAL A 94 11.74 20.21 -1.93
CA VAL A 94 11.01 19.03 -1.44
C VAL A 94 11.26 17.82 -2.34
N PHE A 95 11.18 17.95 -3.67
CA PHE A 95 11.44 16.83 -4.58
C PHE A 95 12.87 16.31 -4.50
N ILE A 96 13.86 17.18 -4.30
CA ILE A 96 15.26 16.77 -4.05
C ILE A 96 15.35 15.97 -2.75
N LEU A 97 14.73 16.47 -1.67
CA LEU A 97 14.72 15.78 -0.38
C LEU A 97 14.04 14.40 -0.47
N LEU A 98 12.89 14.32 -1.14
CA LEU A 98 12.20 13.04 -1.40
C LEU A 98 13.10 12.10 -2.22
N ALA A 99 13.73 12.57 -3.29
CA ALA A 99 14.63 11.75 -4.09
C ALA A 99 15.76 11.14 -3.23
N VAL A 100 16.42 11.95 -2.39
CA VAL A 100 17.47 11.49 -1.49
C VAL A 100 16.93 10.43 -0.51
N ILE A 101 15.82 10.71 0.18
CA ILE A 101 15.22 9.78 1.15
C ILE A 101 14.86 8.44 0.48
N PHE A 102 14.23 8.48 -0.70
CA PHE A 102 13.82 7.25 -1.37
C PHE A 102 14.98 6.49 -2.01
N PHE A 103 16.05 7.15 -2.47
CA PHE A 103 17.28 6.45 -2.87
C PHE A 103 17.97 5.79 -1.68
N LEU A 104 18.02 6.46 -0.53
CA LEU A 104 18.54 5.85 0.71
C LEU A 104 17.67 4.67 1.13
N SER A 105 16.35 4.78 1.08
CA SER A 105 15.42 3.70 1.37
C SER A 105 15.62 2.49 0.43
N ALA A 106 15.78 2.72 -0.88
CA ALA A 106 16.06 1.65 -1.83
C ALA A 106 17.42 0.98 -1.58
N SER A 107 18.42 1.77 -1.14
CA SER A 107 19.72 1.26 -0.72
C SER A 107 19.61 0.39 0.53
N THR A 108 18.84 0.80 1.54
CA THR A 108 18.55 0.01 2.75
C THR A 108 17.91 -1.33 2.39
N ALA A 109 16.85 -1.32 1.58
CA ALA A 109 16.19 -2.55 1.13
C ALA A 109 17.16 -3.50 0.40
N ASN A 110 18.04 -2.94 -0.43
CA ASN A 110 19.08 -3.70 -1.11
C ASN A 110 20.14 -4.25 -0.15
N LYS A 111 20.55 -3.47 0.85
CA LYS A 111 21.50 -3.92 1.88
C LYS A 111 20.91 -5.10 2.66
N TRP A 112 19.69 -4.94 3.17
CA TRP A 112 19.01 -5.99 3.94
C TRP A 112 18.83 -7.27 3.12
N ALA A 113 18.52 -7.16 1.83
CA ALA A 113 18.36 -8.32 0.95
C ALA A 113 19.64 -9.17 0.82
N ASN A 114 20.82 -8.59 1.04
CA ASN A 114 22.11 -9.27 0.95
C ASN A 114 22.68 -9.71 2.31
N GLU A 115 21.98 -9.42 3.41
CA GLU A 115 22.39 -9.74 4.77
C GLU A 115 21.46 -10.78 5.40
N ALA A 116 21.98 -11.55 6.36
CA ALA A 116 21.17 -12.46 7.15
C ALA A 116 20.23 -11.68 8.07
N TYR A 117 19.02 -12.21 8.30
CA TYR A 117 18.09 -11.60 9.23
C TYR A 117 18.57 -11.74 10.70
N PRO A 118 18.43 -10.69 11.52
CA PRO A 118 18.10 -9.33 11.13
C PRO A 118 19.34 -8.59 10.60
N ALA A 119 19.21 -7.96 9.44
CA ALA A 119 20.18 -7.05 8.83
C ALA A 119 20.26 -5.72 9.59
N ASP A 120 19.17 -5.35 10.27
CA ASP A 120 19.12 -4.26 11.22
C ASP A 120 18.39 -4.72 12.48
N ALA A 121 19.07 -4.71 13.62
CA ALA A 121 18.57 -5.29 14.86
C ALA A 121 17.38 -4.53 15.46
N GLU A 122 17.18 -3.27 15.08
CA GLU A 122 16.11 -2.42 15.61
C GLU A 122 14.90 -2.40 14.67
N ASN A 123 15.13 -2.23 13.36
CA ASN A 123 14.08 -1.89 12.41
C ASN A 123 13.55 -3.08 11.59
N GLU A 124 14.40 -4.08 11.28
CA GLU A 124 13.94 -5.22 10.48
C GLU A 124 12.93 -6.12 11.22
N PRO A 125 13.07 -6.37 12.54
CA PRO A 125 12.05 -7.11 13.30
C PRO A 125 10.68 -6.44 13.30
N ASP A 126 10.63 -5.10 13.38
CA ASP A 126 9.37 -4.35 13.33
C ASP A 126 8.70 -4.46 11.95
N LEU A 127 9.51 -4.39 10.87
CA LEU A 127 9.03 -4.65 9.52
C LEU A 127 8.46 -6.07 9.38
N ALA A 128 9.16 -7.05 9.94
CA ALA A 128 8.75 -8.45 9.88
C ALA A 128 7.41 -8.68 10.59
N ALA A 129 7.28 -8.19 11.83
CA ALA A 129 6.04 -8.30 12.59
C ALA A 129 4.85 -7.61 11.90
N GLY A 130 5.06 -6.39 11.38
CA GLY A 130 4.02 -5.66 10.65
C GLY A 130 3.62 -6.35 9.34
N PHE A 131 4.59 -6.93 8.63
CA PHE A 131 4.30 -7.73 7.44
C PHE A 131 3.52 -9.00 7.77
N ASP A 132 3.93 -9.75 8.79
CA ASP A 132 3.30 -11.01 9.16
C ASP A 132 1.81 -10.85 9.49
N GLU A 133 1.47 -9.84 10.29
CA GLU A 133 0.09 -9.53 10.66
C GLU A 133 -0.77 -9.27 9.41
N VAL A 134 -0.30 -8.37 8.54
CA VAL A 134 -1.07 -7.98 7.36
C VAL A 134 -1.11 -9.07 6.31
N TYR A 135 -0.01 -9.82 6.15
CA TYR A 135 0.03 -11.02 5.32
C TYR A 135 -1.05 -12.01 5.76
N CYS A 136 -1.19 -12.24 7.06
CA CYS A 136 -2.16 -13.18 7.59
C CYS A 136 -3.60 -12.70 7.43
N TYR A 137 -3.89 -11.42 7.61
CA TYR A 137 -5.22 -10.88 7.31
C TYR A 137 -5.55 -10.98 5.81
N ALA A 138 -4.57 -10.73 4.93
CA ALA A 138 -4.76 -10.89 3.49
C ALA A 138 -4.99 -12.35 3.11
N GLN A 139 -4.13 -13.27 3.59
CA GLN A 139 -4.19 -14.69 3.28
C GLN A 139 -5.28 -15.46 4.03
N ALA A 140 -5.91 -14.85 5.04
CA ALA A 140 -7.14 -15.38 5.63
C ALA A 140 -8.21 -15.65 4.55
N ALA A 141 -8.18 -14.89 3.45
CA ALA A 141 -9.00 -15.14 2.28
C ALA A 141 -8.83 -16.56 1.71
N ASN A 142 -7.59 -17.05 1.59
CA ASN A 142 -7.33 -18.40 1.11
C ASN A 142 -7.89 -19.44 2.08
N LEU A 143 -7.58 -19.33 3.38
CA LEU A 143 -8.08 -20.25 4.41
C LEU A 143 -9.61 -20.27 4.51
N CYS A 144 -10.24 -19.09 4.43
CA CYS A 144 -11.68 -18.94 4.67
C CYS A 144 -12.54 -19.15 3.42
N MET A 145 -12.00 -18.98 2.21
CA MET A 145 -12.80 -19.00 0.98
C MET A 145 -12.38 -20.04 -0.07
N THR A 146 -11.11 -20.49 -0.11
CA THR A 146 -10.61 -21.33 -1.22
C THR A 146 -9.92 -22.63 -0.79
N SER A 147 -9.28 -22.67 0.37
CA SER A 147 -8.60 -23.86 0.88
C SER A 147 -9.56 -25.00 1.22
N SER A 148 -9.03 -26.22 1.30
CA SER A 148 -9.79 -27.34 1.85
C SER A 148 -10.08 -27.11 3.35
N ALA A 149 -11.18 -27.65 3.87
CA ALA A 149 -11.48 -27.58 5.30
C ALA A 149 -10.39 -28.28 6.13
N THR A 150 -9.83 -29.38 5.63
CA THR A 150 -8.74 -30.10 6.29
C THR A 150 -7.52 -29.20 6.50
N ASP A 151 -7.05 -28.54 5.44
CA ASP A 151 -5.84 -27.70 5.51
C ASP A 151 -6.09 -26.45 6.36
N ALA A 152 -7.24 -25.80 6.16
CA ALA A 152 -7.60 -24.60 6.90
C ALA A 152 -7.81 -24.88 8.39
N LEU A 153 -8.51 -25.96 8.77
CA LEU A 153 -8.70 -26.31 10.18
C LEU A 153 -7.38 -26.70 10.84
N THR A 154 -6.48 -27.36 10.11
CA THR A 154 -5.13 -27.69 10.63
C THR A 154 -4.32 -26.42 10.88
N ALA A 155 -4.47 -25.40 10.03
CA ALA A 155 -3.87 -24.08 10.23
C ALA A 155 -4.40 -23.37 11.49
N PHE A 156 -5.73 -23.36 11.69
CA PHE A 156 -6.35 -22.69 12.84
C PHE A 156 -6.16 -23.44 14.17
N TYR A 157 -6.26 -24.77 14.15
CA TYR A 157 -6.22 -25.63 15.34
C TYR A 157 -5.38 -26.88 15.10
N PRO A 158 -4.04 -26.78 15.10
CA PRO A 158 -3.19 -27.93 14.80
C PRO A 158 -3.38 -29.10 15.78
N GLY A 159 -3.17 -30.31 15.29
CA GLY A 159 -3.26 -31.55 16.08
C GLY A 159 -4.69 -31.92 16.46
N ALA A 160 -4.93 -32.16 17.76
CA ALA A 160 -6.20 -32.69 18.27
C ALA A 160 -7.39 -31.74 18.04
N GLY A 161 -7.14 -30.43 17.91
CA GLY A 161 -8.18 -29.43 17.67
C GLY A 161 -8.88 -29.63 16.32
N ALA A 162 -8.14 -29.66 15.22
CA ALA A 162 -8.67 -29.93 13.88
C ALA A 162 -9.33 -31.31 13.81
N GLN A 163 -8.70 -32.33 14.40
CA GLN A 163 -9.24 -33.70 14.36
C GLN A 163 -10.62 -33.82 15.01
N SER A 164 -10.88 -33.06 16.08
CA SER A 164 -12.19 -33.05 16.74
C SER A 164 -13.32 -32.56 15.82
N ILE A 165 -13.05 -31.53 15.00
CA ILE A 165 -14.00 -30.98 14.04
C ILE A 165 -14.15 -31.93 12.84
N LEU A 166 -13.04 -32.40 12.28
CA LEU A 166 -13.01 -33.27 11.10
C LEU A 166 -13.70 -34.62 11.35
N SER A 167 -13.58 -35.16 12.56
CA SER A 167 -14.24 -36.42 12.94
C SER A 167 -15.77 -36.27 12.93
N VAL A 168 -16.29 -35.17 13.48
CA VAL A 168 -17.74 -34.88 13.46
C VAL A 168 -18.21 -34.60 12.03
N ALA A 169 -17.45 -33.83 11.25
CA ALA A 169 -17.76 -33.59 9.84
C ALA A 169 -17.86 -34.88 9.01
N THR A 170 -16.99 -35.86 9.29
CA THR A 170 -17.01 -37.17 8.63
C THR A 170 -18.28 -37.96 8.99
N LEU A 171 -18.72 -37.91 10.25
CA LEU A 171 -20.00 -38.51 10.67
C LEU A 171 -21.20 -37.86 9.96
N LEU A 172 -21.12 -36.55 9.73
CA LEU A 172 -22.09 -35.78 8.97
C LEU A 172 -21.98 -35.96 7.44
N LYS A 173 -21.02 -36.77 6.96
CA LYS A 173 -20.72 -36.99 5.53
C LYS A 173 -20.40 -35.69 4.77
N ILE A 174 -19.82 -34.71 5.45
CA ILE A 174 -19.38 -33.45 4.84
C ILE A 174 -18.07 -33.69 4.08
N ASN A 175 -17.98 -33.16 2.86
CA ASN A 175 -16.73 -33.19 2.10
C ASN A 175 -15.75 -32.14 2.65
N VAL A 176 -14.75 -32.59 3.41
CA VAL A 176 -13.72 -31.74 4.01
C VAL A 176 -12.56 -31.40 3.06
N THR A 177 -12.50 -32.05 1.90
CA THR A 177 -11.47 -31.84 0.88
C THR A 177 -11.88 -30.85 -0.21
N ALA A 178 -13.15 -30.44 -0.23
CA ALA A 178 -13.65 -29.48 -1.20
C ALA A 178 -12.98 -28.10 -1.01
N PRO A 179 -12.52 -27.44 -2.09
CA PRO A 179 -11.85 -26.13 -2.03
C PRO A 179 -12.87 -24.99 -1.91
N THR A 180 -13.64 -25.01 -0.83
CA THR A 180 -14.70 -24.02 -0.55
C THR A 180 -14.36 -23.11 0.62
N GLY A 181 -13.16 -23.26 1.20
CA GLY A 181 -12.75 -22.62 2.43
C GLY A 181 -13.60 -23.05 3.64
N ILE A 182 -13.26 -22.46 4.79
CA ILE A 182 -14.06 -22.61 6.01
C ILE A 182 -15.50 -22.09 5.82
N ASN A 183 -15.72 -21.01 5.05
CA ASN A 183 -17.07 -20.47 4.86
C ASN A 183 -17.99 -21.46 4.15
N GLY A 184 -17.52 -22.15 3.12
CA GLY A 184 -18.28 -23.21 2.46
C GLY A 184 -18.47 -24.43 3.36
N PHE A 185 -17.44 -24.81 4.10
CA PHE A 185 -17.50 -25.91 5.07
C PHE A 185 -18.54 -25.66 6.17
N CYS A 186 -18.54 -24.49 6.80
CA CYS A 186 -19.51 -24.10 7.84
C CYS A 186 -20.95 -24.15 7.30
N LYS A 187 -21.19 -23.59 6.11
CA LYS A 187 -22.50 -23.64 5.45
C LYS A 187 -22.95 -25.09 5.20
N ALA A 188 -22.04 -25.97 4.78
CA ALA A 188 -22.36 -27.37 4.54
C ALA A 188 -22.75 -28.11 5.84
N VAL A 189 -22.01 -27.88 6.93
CA VAL A 189 -22.31 -28.43 8.25
C VAL A 189 -23.67 -27.93 8.76
N ASP A 190 -23.91 -26.62 8.71
CA ASP A 190 -25.16 -26.01 9.20
C ASP A 190 -26.39 -26.53 8.43
N ASN A 191 -26.27 -26.62 7.09
CA ASN A 191 -27.34 -27.18 6.25
C ASN A 191 -27.62 -28.65 6.58
N GLN A 192 -26.59 -29.45 6.86
CA GLN A 192 -26.75 -30.86 7.19
C GLN A 192 -27.41 -31.06 8.56
N LEU A 193 -27.03 -30.26 9.56
CA LEU A 193 -27.63 -30.27 10.89
C LEU A 193 -29.10 -29.81 10.87
N ALA A 194 -29.45 -28.89 9.97
CA ALA A 194 -30.84 -28.46 9.77
C ALA A 194 -31.68 -29.52 9.04
N ALA A 195 -31.09 -30.24 8.07
CA ALA A 195 -31.78 -31.24 7.26
C ALA A 195 -31.98 -32.58 7.98
N VAL A 196 -31.02 -32.98 8.83
CA VAL A 196 -31.06 -34.26 9.55
C VAL A 196 -30.98 -33.99 11.05
N PRO A 197 -32.10 -34.14 11.80
CA PRO A 197 -32.08 -34.07 13.25
C PRO A 197 -31.31 -35.28 13.77
N LEU A 198 -30.03 -35.10 14.06
CA LEU A 198 -29.18 -36.10 14.68
C LEU A 198 -29.16 -35.85 16.19
N PRO A 199 -30.00 -36.55 16.98
CA PRO A 199 -29.92 -36.44 18.42
C PRO A 199 -28.51 -36.83 18.88
N ASN A 200 -27.88 -35.95 19.66
CA ASN A 200 -26.55 -36.11 20.26
C ASN A 200 -25.32 -35.79 19.39
N VAL A 201 -25.48 -35.19 18.20
CA VAL A 201 -24.32 -34.65 17.46
C VAL A 201 -24.18 -33.15 17.75
N LYS A 202 -23.06 -32.74 18.35
CA LYS A 202 -22.73 -31.34 18.62
C LYS A 202 -21.35 -31.02 18.08
N MET A 203 -21.24 -29.92 17.34
CA MET A 203 -19.94 -29.42 16.90
C MET A 203 -19.11 -28.91 18.09
N PRO A 204 -17.78 -29.09 18.08
CA PRO A 204 -16.88 -28.49 19.07
C PRO A 204 -16.98 -26.95 19.05
N SER A 205 -16.65 -26.27 20.15
CA SER A 205 -16.70 -24.79 20.20
C SER A 205 -15.77 -24.13 19.18
N GLN A 206 -14.63 -24.78 18.89
CA GLN A 206 -13.65 -24.37 17.89
C GLN A 206 -14.26 -24.22 16.48
N PHE A 207 -15.30 -25.00 16.17
CA PHE A 207 -16.04 -24.84 14.91
C PHE A 207 -16.73 -23.48 14.85
N THR A 208 -17.47 -23.12 15.90
CA THR A 208 -18.15 -21.83 15.97
C THR A 208 -17.16 -20.67 15.89
N ASP A 209 -16.02 -20.79 16.57
CA ASP A 209 -14.97 -19.76 16.58
C ASP A 209 -14.40 -19.52 15.18
N VAL A 210 -14.02 -20.58 14.46
CA VAL A 210 -13.45 -20.47 13.11
C VAL A 210 -14.48 -20.00 12.09
N CYS A 211 -15.73 -20.46 12.16
CA CYS A 211 -16.80 -20.01 11.28
C CYS A 211 -17.09 -18.52 11.46
N ASN A 212 -17.14 -18.04 12.71
CA ASN A 212 -17.34 -16.62 12.99
C ASN A 212 -16.17 -15.76 12.51
N LYS A 213 -14.93 -16.22 12.74
CA LYS A 213 -13.73 -15.52 12.27
C LYS A 213 -13.69 -15.44 10.74
N CYS A 214 -13.98 -16.54 10.04
CA CYS A 214 -13.97 -16.54 8.57
C CYS A 214 -15.13 -15.75 7.94
N LYS A 215 -16.26 -15.63 8.63
CA LYS A 215 -17.32 -14.70 8.26
C LYS A 215 -16.88 -13.24 8.42
N GLU A 216 -16.14 -12.92 9.48
CA GLU A 216 -15.55 -11.58 9.66
C GLU A 216 -14.56 -11.24 8.54
N VAL A 217 -13.70 -12.19 8.16
CA VAL A 217 -12.74 -12.06 7.06
C VAL A 217 -13.45 -11.74 5.74
N GLU A 218 -14.55 -12.44 5.41
CA GLU A 218 -15.33 -12.18 4.20
C GLU A 218 -15.81 -10.72 4.12
N THR A 219 -16.22 -10.13 5.24
CA THR A 219 -16.66 -8.73 5.29
C THR A 219 -15.54 -7.71 5.19
N LYS A 220 -14.31 -8.08 5.56
CA LYS A 220 -13.14 -7.18 5.57
C LYS A 220 -12.21 -7.38 4.37
N TYR A 221 -12.41 -8.44 3.58
CA TYR A 221 -11.53 -8.83 2.49
C TYR A 221 -11.26 -7.72 1.47
N SER A 222 -12.26 -6.89 1.16
CA SER A 222 -12.10 -5.79 0.20
C SER A 222 -10.98 -4.83 0.56
N ALA A 223 -10.72 -4.61 1.85
CA ALA A 223 -9.63 -3.74 2.33
C ALA A 223 -8.25 -4.36 2.10
N TYR A 224 -8.13 -5.69 2.07
CA TYR A 224 -6.85 -6.41 1.94
C TYR A 224 -6.63 -6.99 0.54
N LYS A 225 -7.58 -6.81 -0.38
CA LYS A 225 -7.56 -7.42 -1.72
C LYS A 225 -6.26 -7.18 -2.49
N SER A 226 -5.74 -5.95 -2.50
CA SER A 226 -4.49 -5.63 -3.21
C SER A 226 -3.27 -6.31 -2.61
N ILE A 227 -3.27 -6.56 -1.30
CA ILE A 227 -2.20 -7.29 -0.61
C ILE A 227 -2.34 -8.76 -0.93
N PHE A 228 -3.55 -9.29 -0.86
CA PHE A 228 -3.85 -10.67 -1.23
C PHE A 228 -3.42 -10.99 -2.66
N GLU A 229 -3.72 -10.13 -3.62
CA GLU A 229 -3.31 -10.33 -5.02
C GLU A 229 -1.79 -10.40 -5.14
N TRP A 230 -1.07 -9.46 -4.51
CA TRP A 230 0.39 -9.45 -4.52
C TRP A 230 0.98 -10.68 -3.81
N THR A 231 0.50 -11.02 -2.60
CA THR A 231 1.00 -12.17 -1.85
C THR A 231 0.69 -13.46 -2.59
N ASN A 232 -0.50 -13.63 -3.15
CA ASN A 232 -0.85 -14.84 -3.89
C ASN A 232 0.01 -15.05 -5.15
N GLU A 233 0.50 -13.98 -5.77
CA GLU A 233 1.41 -14.06 -6.92
C GLU A 233 2.89 -14.24 -6.51
N GLN A 234 3.36 -13.46 -5.54
CA GLN A 234 4.79 -13.34 -5.24
C GLN A 234 5.23 -14.20 -4.04
N CYS A 235 4.35 -14.41 -3.08
CA CYS A 235 4.63 -15.19 -1.87
C CYS A 235 3.36 -15.94 -1.39
N PRO A 236 2.93 -16.97 -2.15
CA PRO A 236 1.67 -17.66 -1.87
C PRO A 236 1.72 -18.35 -0.50
N LEU A 237 0.52 -18.58 0.05
CA LEU A 237 0.38 -19.20 1.36
C LEU A 237 0.98 -20.61 1.36
N SER A 238 1.99 -20.83 2.20
CA SER A 238 2.60 -22.14 2.42
C SER A 238 1.95 -22.84 3.61
N THR A 239 2.22 -24.12 3.82
CA THR A 239 1.75 -24.83 5.03
C THR A 239 2.30 -24.21 6.30
N THR A 240 3.54 -23.73 6.28
CA THR A 240 4.20 -23.10 7.44
C THR A 240 3.55 -21.76 7.79
N SER A 241 3.41 -20.88 6.79
CA SER A 241 2.77 -19.58 6.97
C SER A 241 1.28 -19.72 7.26
N ALA A 242 0.60 -20.73 6.71
CA ALA A 242 -0.79 -21.04 7.07
C ALA A 242 -0.94 -21.36 8.56
N LEU A 243 -0.07 -22.19 9.14
CA LEU A 243 -0.10 -22.51 10.57
C LEU A 243 0.09 -21.27 11.44
N TRP A 244 1.09 -20.45 11.11
CA TRP A 244 1.33 -19.21 11.84
C TRP A 244 0.13 -18.26 11.74
N CYS A 245 -0.41 -18.07 10.53
CA CYS A 245 -1.56 -17.20 10.29
C CYS A 245 -2.84 -17.70 10.95
N GLY A 246 -3.13 -19.00 10.89
CA GLY A 246 -4.30 -19.57 11.53
C GLY A 246 -4.28 -19.35 13.05
N GLN A 247 -3.13 -19.57 13.68
CA GLN A 247 -2.95 -19.30 15.11
C GLN A 247 -3.05 -17.82 15.44
N PHE A 248 -2.46 -16.94 14.62
CA PHE A 248 -2.57 -15.50 14.79
C PHE A 248 -4.03 -15.03 14.73
N LEU A 249 -4.78 -15.46 13.73
CA LEU A 249 -6.17 -15.03 13.48
C LEU A 249 -7.14 -15.43 14.60
N ILE A 250 -6.93 -16.59 15.22
CA ILE A 250 -7.79 -17.08 16.32
C ILE A 250 -7.38 -16.47 17.66
N ASN A 251 -6.07 -16.39 17.94
CA ASN A 251 -5.60 -15.96 19.25
C ASN A 251 -5.36 -14.45 19.35
N ASN A 252 -5.33 -13.73 18.23
CA ASN A 252 -4.86 -12.34 18.12
C ASN A 252 -3.51 -12.12 18.80
N LYS A 253 -2.63 -13.14 18.73
CA LYS A 253 -1.29 -13.10 19.32
C LYS A 253 -0.27 -13.38 18.24
N ALA A 254 0.60 -12.40 18.01
CA ALA A 254 1.76 -12.59 17.15
C ALA A 254 2.69 -13.64 17.79
N GLY A 255 3.15 -14.58 16.96
CA GLY A 255 4.24 -15.48 17.31
C GLY A 255 5.59 -14.79 17.16
N ASP A 256 6.66 -15.59 17.07
CA ASP A 256 7.96 -15.08 16.61
C ASP A 256 7.80 -14.49 15.20
N ALA A 257 8.37 -13.30 14.95
CA ALA A 257 8.25 -12.55 13.70
C ALA A 257 9.14 -13.08 12.56
N TYR A 258 9.82 -14.21 12.77
CA TYR A 258 10.70 -14.79 11.76
C TYR A 258 10.62 -16.32 11.72
N VAL A 259 10.63 -16.97 12.88
CA VAL A 259 10.63 -18.43 12.98
C VAL A 259 9.24 -18.97 12.69
N GLY A 260 9.08 -19.55 11.50
CA GLY A 260 7.80 -20.09 11.03
C GLY A 260 6.81 -19.01 10.58
N ALA A 261 7.23 -17.75 10.57
CA ALA A 261 6.42 -16.62 10.16
C ALA A 261 6.47 -16.38 8.64
N PRO A 262 5.43 -15.77 8.05
CA PRO A 262 5.40 -15.43 6.64
C PRO A 262 6.63 -14.64 6.15
N TYR A 263 7.13 -13.70 6.94
CA TYR A 263 8.24 -12.82 6.56
C TYR A 263 9.47 -13.62 6.18
N LYS A 264 9.80 -14.71 6.87
CA LYS A 264 10.97 -15.54 6.53
C LYS A 264 10.90 -16.10 5.11
N GLU A 265 9.72 -16.51 4.66
CA GLU A 265 9.51 -17.06 3.32
C GLU A 265 9.40 -15.94 2.27
N CYS A 266 8.80 -14.80 2.65
CA CYS A 266 8.50 -13.69 1.74
C CYS A 266 9.56 -12.59 1.71
N ARG A 267 10.57 -12.63 2.58
CA ARG A 267 11.57 -11.57 2.77
C ARG A 267 12.21 -11.13 1.44
N PRO A 268 12.70 -12.02 0.56
CA PRO A 268 13.31 -11.59 -0.70
C PRO A 268 12.34 -10.80 -1.61
N GLN A 269 11.09 -11.25 -1.72
CA GLN A 269 10.07 -10.65 -2.56
C GLN A 269 9.59 -9.32 -1.97
N LEU A 270 9.44 -9.24 -0.65
CA LEU A 270 9.07 -8.02 0.04
C LEU A 270 10.17 -6.95 -0.07
N LEU A 271 11.44 -7.31 0.16
CA LEU A 271 12.56 -6.37 0.02
C LEU A 271 12.76 -5.94 -1.44
N SER A 272 12.50 -6.83 -2.40
CA SER A 272 12.49 -6.49 -3.84
C SER A 272 11.37 -5.50 -4.18
N LEU A 273 10.16 -5.72 -3.66
CA LEU A 273 9.04 -4.78 -3.81
C LEU A 273 9.40 -3.41 -3.21
N TRP A 274 9.90 -3.40 -1.97
CA TRP A 274 10.31 -2.17 -1.28
C TRP A 274 11.35 -1.40 -2.09
N LYS A 275 12.42 -2.08 -2.54
CA LYS A 275 13.45 -1.48 -3.41
C LYS A 275 12.86 -0.92 -4.70
N SER A 276 11.98 -1.66 -5.36
CA SER A 276 11.35 -1.26 -6.63
C SER A 276 10.48 -0.02 -6.47
N LEU A 277 9.62 0.00 -5.43
CA LEU A 277 8.77 1.14 -5.11
C LEU A 277 9.61 2.37 -4.76
N SER A 278 10.60 2.23 -3.88
CA SER A 278 11.48 3.33 -3.50
C SER A 278 12.24 3.90 -4.71
N ASN A 279 12.77 3.05 -5.59
CA ASN A 279 13.44 3.51 -6.82
C ASN A 279 12.50 4.25 -7.76
N LYS A 280 11.27 3.75 -7.98
CA LYS A 280 10.28 4.43 -8.82
C LYS A 280 9.94 5.83 -8.30
N VAL A 281 9.74 5.94 -6.99
CA VAL A 281 9.44 7.24 -6.35
C VAL A 281 10.65 8.18 -6.40
N ALA A 282 11.88 7.66 -6.19
CA ALA A 282 13.11 8.45 -6.27
C ALA A 282 13.36 9.02 -7.68
N ILE A 283 13.20 8.18 -8.71
CA ILE A 283 13.32 8.59 -10.12
C ILE A 283 12.24 9.63 -10.45
N GLY A 284 10.98 9.37 -10.08
CA GLY A 284 9.88 10.32 -10.29
C GLY A 284 10.16 11.68 -9.64
N SER A 285 10.66 11.67 -8.40
CA SER A 285 11.02 12.89 -7.67
C SER A 285 12.17 13.66 -8.35
N THR A 286 13.17 12.94 -8.88
CA THR A 286 14.29 13.56 -9.60
C THR A 286 13.82 14.22 -10.90
N VAL A 287 12.94 13.56 -11.66
CA VAL A 287 12.35 14.15 -12.87
C VAL A 287 11.57 15.43 -12.52
N LEU A 288 10.74 15.40 -11.48
CA LEU A 288 9.99 16.57 -11.04
C LEU A 288 10.90 17.71 -10.57
N ALA A 289 12.03 17.42 -9.90
CA ALA A 289 13.01 18.43 -9.53
C ALA A 289 13.65 19.11 -10.77
N VAL A 290 14.01 18.33 -11.79
CA VAL A 290 14.57 18.86 -13.05
C VAL A 290 13.53 19.73 -13.78
N VAL A 291 12.27 19.29 -13.83
CA VAL A 291 11.18 20.08 -14.42
C VAL A 291 10.98 21.39 -13.65
N SER A 292 10.98 21.35 -12.32
CA SER A 292 10.88 22.56 -11.49
C SER A 292 12.04 23.52 -11.74
N LEU A 293 13.27 23.03 -11.91
CA LEU A 293 14.41 23.86 -12.26
C LEU A 293 14.22 24.57 -13.62
N ILE A 294 13.74 23.84 -14.63
CA ILE A 294 13.41 24.42 -15.96
C ILE A 294 12.33 25.50 -15.82
N LEU A 295 11.29 25.25 -15.03
CA LEU A 295 10.23 26.21 -14.74
C LEU A 295 10.75 27.50 -14.08
N LEU A 296 11.70 27.39 -13.14
CA LEU A 296 12.32 28.55 -12.52
C LEU A 296 13.09 29.40 -13.54
N PHE A 297 13.93 28.77 -14.37
CA PHE A 297 14.65 29.50 -15.42
C PHE A 297 13.70 30.20 -16.38
N MET A 298 12.60 29.55 -16.79
CA MET A 298 11.63 30.14 -17.69
C MET A 298 10.81 31.26 -17.05
N ALA A 299 10.37 31.10 -15.79
CA ALA A 299 9.67 32.15 -15.07
C ALA A 299 10.56 33.39 -14.88
N CYS A 300 11.83 33.20 -14.52
CA CYS A 300 12.81 34.28 -14.45
C CYS A 300 13.09 34.94 -15.81
N SER A 301 13.19 34.15 -16.89
CA SER A 301 13.39 34.69 -18.25
C SER A 301 12.17 35.47 -18.75
N ALA A 302 10.96 35.00 -18.46
CA ALA A 302 9.72 35.69 -18.81
C ALA A 302 9.58 37.00 -18.02
N GLY A 303 9.98 37.00 -16.73
CA GLY A 303 10.01 38.22 -15.91
C GLY A 303 10.97 39.29 -16.43
N ARG A 304 12.18 38.90 -16.89
CA ARG A 304 13.19 39.84 -17.42
C ARG A 304 12.81 40.47 -18.77
N ASN A 305 12.12 39.74 -19.65
CA ASN A 305 11.82 40.23 -21.00
C ASN A 305 10.72 41.31 -21.03
N ASP A 306 9.87 41.41 -19.99
CA ASP A 306 8.85 42.45 -19.88
C ASP A 306 9.41 43.80 -19.39
N ASP A 307 10.68 43.88 -18.98
CA ASP A 307 11.34 45.14 -18.60
C ASP A 307 11.95 45.87 -19.81
N GLY A 308 12.11 45.18 -20.95
CA GLY A 308 12.66 45.76 -22.19
C GLY A 308 11.63 46.42 -23.11
N ALA A 309 10.33 46.25 -22.86
CA ALA A 309 9.26 46.77 -23.72
C ALA A 309 8.67 48.11 -23.24
N TYR A 310 9.04 48.59 -22.04
CA TYR A 310 8.47 49.82 -21.47
C TYR A 310 9.22 51.11 -21.87
N TYR A 311 10.30 51.01 -22.65
CA TYR A 311 11.10 52.17 -23.10
C TYR A 311 11.01 52.46 -24.61
N HIS A 312 10.09 51.83 -25.35
CA HIS A 312 9.96 52.09 -26.79
C HIS A 312 8.61 52.64 -27.27
N ASP A 313 7.62 52.85 -26.40
CA ASP A 313 6.31 53.41 -26.76
C ASP A 313 5.91 54.64 -25.93
N SER A 314 6.81 55.62 -25.80
CA SER A 314 6.41 56.97 -25.42
C SER A 314 7.37 58.02 -25.99
N VAL A 315 6.98 58.52 -27.17
CA VAL A 315 7.38 59.78 -27.85
C VAL A 315 8.83 59.86 -28.33
#